data_AF-A0AAU7GEY5-F1
#
_entry.id   AF-A0AAU7GEY5-F1
#
_cell.length_a   1.000
_cell.length_b   1.000
_cell.length_c   1.000
_cell.angle_alpha   90.00
_cell.angle_beta   90.00
_cell.angle_gamma   90.00
#
_symmetry.space_group_name_H-M   'P 1'
#
loop_
_entity.id
_entity.type
_entity.pdbx_description
1 polymer ?
#
loop_
_entity_poly.entity_id
_entity_poly.type
_entity_poly.pdbx_seq_one_letter_code
_entity_poly.pdbx_strand_id
1 'polypeptide(L)'
;MGSTERVYSLAQAATVTGFSLGKFRYNKAALIEAGAKVDAEGWRIPHSTLRQLGWIGVKPPKGAVPEPSALERAELRIAELEAELASLREQQSKRSVFGFKRK
;
A
#
# COMPACT_ATOMS: atom_id res chain seq x y z
N MET A 1 -19.96 -18.21 23.21
CA MET A 1 -19.07 -18.71 22.14
C MET A 1 -17.74 -18.01 22.27
N GLY A 2 -16.72 -18.68 22.80
CA GLY A 2 -15.39 -18.10 22.96
C GLY A 2 -14.69 -18.03 21.60
N SER A 3 -14.61 -16.84 21.01
CA SER A 3 -13.73 -16.60 19.87
C SER A 3 -12.29 -16.82 20.33
N THR A 4 -11.63 -17.86 19.83
CA THR A 4 -10.19 -18.02 20.00
C THR A 4 -9.52 -16.84 19.31
N GLU A 5 -8.99 -15.92 20.11
CA GLU A 5 -8.31 -14.74 19.59
C GLU A 5 -7.09 -15.18 18.78
N ARG A 6 -6.97 -14.67 17.55
CA ARG A 6 -5.83 -14.98 16.69
C ARG A 6 -4.59 -14.27 17.24
N VAL A 7 -3.58 -15.05 17.62
CA VAL A 7 -2.28 -14.57 18.09
C VAL A 7 -1.25 -14.78 16.99
N TYR A 8 -0.44 -13.76 16.74
CA TYR A 8 0.60 -13.76 15.72
C TYR A 8 1.99 -13.81 16.33
N SER A 9 2.89 -14.55 15.68
CA SER A 9 4.32 -14.36 15.88
C SER A 9 4.79 -13.04 15.27
N LEU A 10 6.01 -12.60 15.59
CA LEU A 10 6.59 -11.38 15.01
C LEU A 10 6.59 -11.39 13.47
N ALA A 11 6.96 -12.52 12.87
CA ALA A 11 7.01 -12.69 11.42
C ALA A 11 5.60 -12.63 10.81
N GLN A 12 4.63 -13.32 11.42
CA GLN A 12 3.25 -13.30 10.95
C GLN A 12 2.62 -11.91 11.08
N ALA A 13 2.90 -11.19 12.17
CA ALA A 13 2.41 -9.84 12.36
C ALA A 13 2.97 -8.89 11.28
N ALA A 14 4.27 -9.00 10.95
CA ALA A 14 4.88 -8.24 9.86
C ALA A 14 4.24 -8.53 8.50
N THR A 15 3.93 -9.80 8.20
CA THR A 15 3.21 -10.17 6.97
C THR A 15 1.81 -9.57 6.93
N VAL A 16 1.08 -9.59 8.05
CA VAL A 16 -0.31 -9.11 8.11
C VAL A 16 -0.40 -7.59 8.06
N THR A 17 0.54 -6.86 8.66
CA THR A 17 0.54 -5.39 8.68
C THR A 17 1.30 -4.76 7.50
N GLY A 18 2.16 -5.52 6.82
CA GLY A 18 3.07 -5.01 5.81
C GLY A 18 4.24 -4.18 6.38
N PHE A 19 4.41 -4.15 7.71
CA PHE A 19 5.49 -3.42 8.36
C PHE A 19 6.76 -4.26 8.53
N SER A 20 7.92 -3.57 8.56
CA SER A 20 9.20 -4.23 8.84
C SER A 20 9.25 -4.76 10.27
N LEU A 21 10.00 -5.85 10.48
CA LEU A 21 10.25 -6.42 11.82
C LEU A 21 10.86 -5.39 12.80
N GLY A 22 11.65 -4.46 12.28
CA GLY A 22 12.22 -3.37 13.07
C GLY A 22 11.15 -2.51 13.73
N LYS A 23 10.07 -2.17 13.01
CA LYS A 23 8.99 -1.32 13.55
C LYS A 23 8.34 -1.93 14.79
N PHE A 24 8.17 -3.25 14.83
CA PHE A 24 7.67 -3.95 16.02
C PHE A 24 8.64 -3.86 17.19
N ARG A 25 9.94 -4.04 16.93
CA ARG A 25 10.98 -3.94 17.97
C ARG A 25 11.08 -2.52 18.55
N TYR A 26 11.03 -1.49 17.70
CA TYR A 26 11.03 -0.09 18.14
C TYR A 26 9.78 0.26 18.97
N ASN A 27 8.62 -0.30 18.62
CA ASN A 27 7.36 -0.06 19.33
C ASN A 27 7.05 -1.12 20.39
N LYS A 28 8.07 -1.80 20.94
CA LYS A 28 7.90 -2.88 21.92
C LYS A 28 7.07 -2.45 23.12
N ALA A 29 7.34 -1.27 23.69
CA ALA A 29 6.61 -0.76 24.85
C ALA A 29 5.11 -0.61 24.57
N ALA A 30 4.76 0.08 23.46
CA ALA A 30 3.37 0.27 23.04
C ALA A 30 2.66 -1.06 22.71
N LEU A 31 3.39 -2.01 22.12
CA LEU A 31 2.86 -3.36 21.85
C LEU A 31 2.53 -4.09 23.16
N ILE A 32 3.42 -4.03 24.16
CA ILE A 32 3.20 -4.68 25.46
C ILE A 32 2.03 -4.02 26.21
N GLU A 33 1.95 -2.69 26.18
CA GLU A 33 0.84 -1.94 26.78
C GLU A 33 -0.50 -2.28 26.13
N ALA A 34 -0.51 -2.52 24.82
CA ALA A 34 -1.69 -2.96 24.06
C ALA A 34 -1.93 -4.49 24.11
N GLY A 35 -1.18 -5.25 24.93
CA GLY A 35 -1.45 -6.65 25.22
C GLY A 35 -0.54 -7.69 24.54
N ALA A 36 0.49 -7.27 23.80
CA ALA A 36 1.50 -8.19 23.29
C ALA A 36 2.38 -8.74 24.43
N LYS A 37 2.84 -9.98 24.28
CA LYS A 37 3.78 -10.61 25.21
C LYS A 37 5.05 -11.00 24.47
N VAL A 38 6.17 -10.89 25.16
CA VAL A 38 7.47 -11.37 24.69
C VAL A 38 7.99 -12.34 25.73
N ASP A 39 8.03 -13.62 25.39
CA ASP A 39 8.55 -14.70 26.22
C ASP A 39 9.79 -15.33 25.57
N ALA A 40 10.31 -16.41 26.17
CA ALA A 40 11.46 -17.13 25.65
C ALA A 40 11.18 -17.83 24.29
N GLU A 41 9.91 -18.10 23.98
CA GLU A 41 9.48 -18.71 22.72
C GLU A 41 9.33 -17.66 21.61
N GLY A 42 9.08 -16.41 21.97
CA GLY A 42 9.17 -15.26 21.08
C GLY A 42 8.08 -14.23 21.33
N TRP A 43 7.64 -13.58 20.25
CA TRP A 43 6.56 -12.60 20.30
C TRP A 43 5.21 -13.28 20.17
N ARG A 44 4.27 -12.90 21.03
CA ARG A 44 2.86 -13.24 20.97
C ARG A 44 2.07 -11.95 20.86
N ILE A 45 1.60 -11.64 19.65
CA ILE A 45 0.92 -10.38 19.33
C ILE A 45 -0.54 -10.70 19.00
N PRO A 46 -1.50 -10.41 19.90
CA PRO A 46 -2.92 -10.56 19.62
C PRO A 46 -3.39 -9.71 18.43
N HIS A 47 -4.36 -10.21 17.67
CA HIS A 47 -4.98 -9.44 16.59
C HIS A 47 -5.63 -8.15 17.12
N SER A 48 -6.18 -8.16 18.33
CA SER A 48 -6.73 -6.97 18.98
C SER A 48 -5.69 -5.89 19.21
N THR A 49 -4.47 -6.24 19.64
CA THR A 49 -3.33 -5.33 19.83
C THR A 49 -3.02 -4.59 18.53
N LEU A 50 -2.95 -5.30 17.40
CA LEU A 50 -2.69 -4.69 16.09
C LEU A 50 -3.82 -3.74 15.66
N ARG A 51 -5.08 -4.09 15.97
CA ARG A 51 -6.24 -3.25 15.69
C ARG A 51 -6.26 -2.01 16.60
N GLN A 52 -5.95 -2.17 17.88
CA GLN A 52 -5.90 -1.07 18.87
C GLN A 52 -4.83 -0.04 18.49
N LEU A 53 -3.69 -0.49 18.00
CA LEU A 53 -2.63 0.37 17.48
C LEU A 53 -2.95 0.98 16.10
N GLY A 54 -4.09 0.62 15.50
CA GLY A 54 -4.47 1.08 14.16
C GLY A 54 -3.54 0.56 13.06
N TRP A 55 -2.83 -0.55 13.29
CA TRP A 55 -1.93 -1.13 12.30
C TRP A 55 -2.68 -2.02 11.30
N ILE A 56 -3.87 -2.48 11.67
CA ILE A 56 -4.78 -3.24 10.83
C ILE A 56 -6.22 -2.79 11.07
N GLY A 57 -7.06 -2.92 10.04
CA GLY A 57 -8.49 -2.70 10.20
C GLY A 57 -8.89 -1.27 10.53
N VAL A 58 -8.05 -0.28 10.20
CA VAL A 58 -8.48 1.13 10.20
C VAL A 58 -9.57 1.25 9.15
N LYS A 59 -10.82 1.18 9.61
CA LYS A 59 -11.95 1.63 8.82
C LYS A 59 -11.65 3.10 8.52
N PRO A 60 -11.53 3.51 7.25
CA PRO A 60 -11.28 4.91 6.93
C PRO A 60 -12.34 5.75 7.66
N PRO A 61 -11.96 6.89 8.27
CA PRO A 61 -12.93 7.76 8.94
C PRO A 61 -14.07 8.06 7.96
N LYS A 62 -15.32 8.03 8.44
CA LYS A 62 -16.48 8.38 7.61
C LYS A 62 -16.24 9.79 7.05
N GLY A 63 -15.94 9.89 5.75
CA GLY A 63 -15.58 11.15 5.09
C GLY A 63 -14.16 11.23 4.52
N ALA A 64 -13.32 10.19 4.67
CA ALA A 64 -12.08 10.12 3.90
C ALA A 64 -12.44 9.94 2.42
N VAL A 65 -12.04 10.91 1.59
CA VAL A 65 -12.07 10.77 0.13
C VAL A 65 -11.26 9.52 -0.20
N PRO A 66 -11.85 8.47 -0.81
CA PRO A 66 -11.11 7.28 -1.16
C PRO A 66 -9.97 7.71 -2.08
N GLU A 67 -8.74 7.34 -1.72
CA GLU A 67 -7.65 7.46 -2.68
C GLU A 67 -8.04 6.71 -3.95
N PRO A 68 -7.75 7.26 -5.14
CA PRO A 68 -8.10 6.60 -6.38
C PRO A 68 -7.51 5.20 -6.37
N SER A 69 -8.39 4.24 -6.63
CA SER A 69 -8.05 2.83 -6.74
C SER A 69 -6.88 2.64 -7.71
N ALA A 70 -6.15 1.54 -7.58
CA ALA A 70 -5.08 1.22 -8.53
C ALA A 70 -5.59 1.19 -9.98
N LEU A 71 -6.87 0.86 -10.18
CA LEU A 71 -7.56 0.91 -11.47
C LEU A 71 -7.73 2.34 -11.98
N GLU A 72 -8.28 3.25 -11.18
CA GLU A 72 -8.47 4.67 -11.57
C GLU A 72 -7.13 5.36 -11.87
N ARG A 73 -6.07 5.03 -11.13
CA ARG A 73 -4.71 5.52 -11.44
C ARG A 73 -4.17 4.96 -12.76
N ALA A 74 -4.43 3.70 -13.05
CA ALA A 74 -4.04 3.09 -14.32
C ALA A 74 -4.81 3.69 -15.50
N GLU A 75 -6.11 3.93 -15.36
CA GLU A 75 -6.96 4.56 -16.38
C GLU A 75 -6.49 5.99 -16.70
N LEU A 76 -6.21 6.80 -15.68
CA LEU A 76 -5.64 8.13 -15.87
C LEU A 76 -4.30 8.09 -16.60
N ARG A 77 -3.42 7.15 -16.24
CA ARG A 77 -2.12 7.02 -16.89
C ARG A 77 -2.23 6.55 -18.34
N ILE A 78 -3.19 5.69 -18.66
CA ILE A 78 -3.48 5.28 -20.04
C ILE A 78 -3.93 6.48 -20.86
N ALA A 79 -4.86 7.29 -20.33
CA ALA A 79 -5.36 8.48 -21.02
C ALA A 79 -4.23 9.51 -21.30
N GLU A 80 -3.32 9.72 -20.35
CA GLU A 80 -2.12 10.55 -20.54
C GLU A 80 -1.23 10.00 -21.66
N LEU A 81 -0.93 8.70 -21.62
CA LEU A 81 -0.09 8.04 -22.63
C LEU A 81 -0.73 8.07 -24.02
N GLU A 82 -2.05 7.97 -24.12
CA GLU A 82 -2.78 8.11 -25.38
C GLU A 82 -2.69 9.54 -25.94
N ALA A 83 -2.77 10.56 -25.08
CA ALA A 83 -2.58 11.95 -25.48
C ALA A 83 -1.14 12.22 -25.95
N GLU A 84 -0.14 11.68 -25.23
CA GLU A 84 1.27 11.75 -25.63
C GLU A 84 1.51 11.07 -26.99
N LEU A 85 0.93 9.88 -27.21
CA LEU A 85 1.01 9.17 -28.49
C LEU A 85 0.36 9.95 -29.64
N ALA A 86 -0.79 10.58 -29.41
CA ALA A 86 -1.44 11.42 -30.41
C ALA A 86 -0.56 12.62 -30.78
N SER A 87 0.02 13.30 -29.79
CA SER A 87 0.94 14.41 -30.01
C SER A 87 2.20 13.99 -30.79
N LEU A 88 2.81 12.86 -30.41
CA LEU A 88 4.00 12.33 -31.09
C LEU A 88 3.71 11.93 -32.54
N ARG A 89 2.53 11.34 -32.82
CA ARG A 89 2.10 11.03 -34.19
C ARG A 89 1.92 12.28 -35.03
N GLU A 90 1.36 13.34 -34.46
CA GLU A 90 1.21 14.64 -35.14
C GLU A 90 2.58 15.29 -35.42
N GLN A 91 3.54 15.16 -34.51
CA GLN A 91 4.91 15.65 -34.74
C GLN A 91 5.63 14.84 -35.83
N GLN A 92 5.43 13.52 -35.89
CA GLN A 92 6.00 12.68 -36.95
C GLN A 92 5.38 12.99 -38.31
N SER A 93 4.07 13.22 -38.40
CA SER A 93 3.42 13.59 -39.66
C SER A 93 3.94 14.94 -40.17
N LYS A 94 4.12 15.94 -39.29
CA LYS A 94 4.76 17.22 -39.63
C LYS A 94 6.20 17.01 -40.10
N ARG A 95 7.01 16.18 -39.43
CA ARG A 95 8.38 15.86 -39.85
C ARG A 95 8.46 15.14 -41.21
N SER A 96 7.51 14.26 -41.51
CA SER A 96 7.44 13.54 -42.78
C SER A 96 7.14 14.46 -43.97
N VAL A 97 6.35 15.53 -43.76
CA VAL A 97 5.98 16.48 -44.83
C VAL A 97 7.14 17.39 -45.23
N PHE A 98 8.08 17.71 -44.31
CA PHE A 98 9.26 18.53 -44.61
C PHE A 98 10.46 17.72 -45.18
N GLY A 99 10.38 16.39 -45.21
CA GLY A 99 11.47 15.50 -45.67
C GLY A 99 11.50 15.19 -47.17
N PHE A 100 10.48 15.59 -47.94
CA PHE A 100 10.34 15.25 -49.36
C PHE A 100 10.59 16.46 -50.29
N LYS A 101 11.78 17.05 -50.19
CA LYS A 101 12.37 17.85 -51.29
C LYS A 101 13.76 17.27 -51.57
N ARG A 102 13.82 16.16 -52.30
CA ARG A 102 15.04 15.78 -53.03
C ARG A 102 14.88 16.27 -54.46
N LYS A 103 15.83 17.10 -54.87
CA LYS A 103 16.04 17.62 -56.23
C LYS A 103 16.08 16.50 -57.27
#